data_AF-A0A8B5WF30-F1
#
_entry.id   AF-A0A8B5WF30-F1
#
_cell.length_a   1.000
_cell.length_b   1.000
_cell.length_c   1.000
_cell.angle_alpha   90.00
_cell.angle_beta   90.00
_cell.angle_gamma   90.00
#
_symmetry.space_group_name_H-M   'P 1'
#
loop_
_entity.id
_entity.type
_entity.pdbx_description
1 polymer ?
#
loop_
_entity_poly.entity_id
_entity_poly.type
_entity_poly.pdbx_seq_one_letter_code
_entity_poly.pdbx_strand_id
1 'polypeptide(L)'
;MKTTKASIVLGSLLISGFVFALSPPPPLPRSDLEAFYFATDGDQWQRNDGWLDDDTPICDWFGITCQPNPTWGHAEIARLELPGNNLQGTLDASVVQMINRVQVSVDLSHNRLSGSLPPLIRSNLQPSRLILAGNAFSGPVPDSWVELELGWLDLGDNQLDAGAETAFAAMRKGWPGYLNLAGNRFSGDLSSAIMLASLYETDLPSVGGGLNLCFNDFEISDSLVADWIDERHVGGPGWETCVGRERLALDPAVSGSWFAPDRSGEGISMMLLDDQHFLIYSFGFDFDGRQAWSFNVGRQGELFLSAPELLETRGDFNQGLRRDNKDQYLIRQLGRKRLDRVGEERFHVERVMIDYRDCPPLEDVPEPNGPVPLPCPIFALSERLEYFQLSRLAGSRCDQTHDFQALSGAWFNPEKSGEGFSIEVMADGSAVVYWYTYQPDGSGRQAWMIGQAPVQMLLTMPVIGPDSPGPDLGIRISSMLMPVEERYGTSYDAREFELVDWGLLRLRFDAPDFDTGLVYWESKIEGYGSGEYPIERLARPMLADCPDNPGASE
;
A
#
# COMPACT_ATOMS: atom_id res chain seq x y z
N MET A 1 71.59 48.20 -34.97
CA MET A 1 70.45 47.87 -34.10
C MET A 1 70.12 46.40 -34.32
N LYS A 2 70.54 45.53 -33.40
CA LYS A 2 70.33 44.07 -33.47
C LYS A 2 69.22 43.71 -32.49
N THR A 3 68.22 42.99 -32.99
CA THR A 3 67.10 42.41 -32.26
C THR A 3 67.56 41.21 -31.42
N THR A 4 67.26 41.21 -30.12
CA THR A 4 67.38 40.03 -29.25
C THR A 4 65.98 39.62 -28.83
N LYS A 5 65.52 38.44 -29.25
CA LYS A 5 64.33 37.77 -28.71
C LYS A 5 64.73 37.03 -27.43
N ALA A 6 64.05 37.31 -26.32
CA ALA A 6 64.12 36.50 -25.11
C ALA A 6 62.88 35.60 -25.06
N SER A 7 63.09 34.28 -25.03
CA SER A 7 62.05 33.29 -24.77
C SER A 7 61.89 33.12 -23.27
N ILE A 8 60.68 33.31 -22.75
CA ILE A 8 60.30 33.00 -21.37
C ILE A 8 59.80 31.55 -21.36
N VAL A 9 60.48 30.70 -20.57
CA VAL A 9 60.03 29.34 -20.26
C VAL A 9 59.10 29.43 -19.04
N LEU A 10 57.81 29.15 -19.22
CA LEU A 10 56.90 28.90 -18.09
C LEU A 10 57.22 27.53 -17.49
N GLY A 11 57.74 27.50 -16.27
CA GLY A 11 57.82 26.30 -15.45
C GLY A 11 56.47 26.03 -14.80
N SER A 12 55.85 24.90 -15.14
CA SER A 12 54.65 24.38 -14.49
C SER A 12 55.00 23.95 -13.06
N LEU A 13 54.48 24.64 -12.04
CA LEU A 13 54.44 24.11 -10.68
C LEU A 13 53.36 23.02 -10.63
N LEU A 14 53.78 21.75 -10.61
CA LEU A 14 52.94 20.64 -10.16
C LEU A 14 52.78 20.77 -8.64
N ILE A 15 51.66 21.33 -8.19
CA ILE A 15 51.19 21.11 -6.83
C ILE A 15 50.69 19.68 -6.81
N SER A 16 51.48 18.76 -6.24
CA SER A 16 51.00 17.43 -5.92
C SER A 16 49.89 17.55 -4.88
N GLY A 17 48.65 17.50 -5.32
CA GLY A 17 47.51 17.27 -4.44
C GLY A 17 47.74 15.95 -3.73
N PHE A 18 48.07 16.01 -2.44
CA PHE A 18 47.92 14.87 -1.56
C PHE A 18 46.42 14.56 -1.50
N VAL A 19 45.98 13.62 -2.33
CA VAL A 19 44.74 12.90 -2.05
C VAL A 19 45.05 12.12 -0.79
N PHE A 20 44.52 12.57 0.36
CA PHE A 20 44.41 11.71 1.52
C PHE A 20 43.54 10.53 1.09
N ALA A 21 44.16 9.41 0.75
CA ALA A 21 43.46 8.14 0.73
C ALA A 21 43.02 7.90 2.17
N LEU A 22 41.76 8.20 2.46
CA LEU A 22 41.12 7.81 3.72
C LEU A 22 41.36 6.30 3.86
N SER A 23 41.96 5.89 4.98
CA SER A 23 42.08 4.47 5.31
C SER A 23 40.69 3.83 5.21
N PRO A 24 40.57 2.60 4.68
CA PRO A 24 39.28 1.92 4.62
C PRO A 24 38.68 1.89 6.03
N PRO A 25 37.39 2.24 6.19
CA PRO A 25 36.74 2.04 7.46
C PRO A 25 36.86 0.56 7.85
N PRO A 26 37.07 0.23 9.13
CA PRO A 26 37.07 -1.16 9.53
C PRO A 26 35.68 -1.78 9.27
N PRO A 27 35.59 -3.11 9.03
CA PRO A 27 34.31 -3.80 8.99
C PRO A 27 33.52 -3.51 10.27
N LEU A 28 32.19 -3.46 10.19
CA LEU A 28 31.34 -3.32 11.38
C LEU A 28 31.66 -4.46 12.37
N PRO A 29 32.03 -4.15 13.63
CA PRO A 29 32.22 -5.17 14.65
C PRO A 29 30.93 -5.96 14.87
N ARG A 30 31.03 -7.28 14.94
CA ARG A 30 29.92 -8.17 15.32
C ARG A 30 29.22 -7.70 16.60
N SER A 31 29.99 -7.18 17.55
CA SER A 31 29.50 -6.63 18.83
C SER A 31 28.49 -5.49 18.67
N ASP A 32 28.55 -4.69 17.61
CA ASP A 32 27.62 -3.58 17.38
C ASP A 32 26.25 -4.10 16.91
N LEU A 33 26.24 -5.17 16.12
CA LEU A 33 25.01 -5.89 15.75
C LEU A 33 24.44 -6.68 16.93
N GLU A 34 25.29 -7.30 17.74
CA GLU A 34 24.85 -7.96 18.98
C GLU A 34 24.23 -6.94 19.95
N ALA A 35 24.82 -5.75 20.09
CA ALA A 35 24.25 -4.67 20.89
C ALA A 35 22.88 -4.23 20.35
N PHE A 36 22.71 -4.14 19.02
CA PHE A 36 21.42 -3.88 18.41
C PHE A 36 20.40 -5.00 18.71
N TYR A 37 20.81 -6.26 18.58
CA TYR A 37 19.98 -7.42 18.90
C TYR A 37 19.45 -7.33 20.33
N PHE A 38 20.33 -7.11 21.32
CA PHE A 38 19.91 -7.00 22.72
C PHE A 38 19.10 -5.73 23.00
N ALA A 39 19.46 -4.60 22.40
CA ALA A 39 18.75 -3.33 22.60
C ALA A 39 17.31 -3.36 22.04
N THR A 40 17.04 -4.24 21.08
CA THR A 40 15.74 -4.33 20.41
C THR A 40 14.98 -5.63 20.70
N ASP A 41 15.33 -6.30 21.80
CA ASP A 41 14.69 -7.53 22.29
C ASP A 41 14.70 -8.67 21.26
N GLY A 42 15.89 -8.95 20.71
CA GLY A 42 16.19 -9.92 19.67
C GLY A 42 15.55 -11.30 19.81
N ASP A 43 15.38 -11.76 21.04
CA ASP A 43 14.79 -13.06 21.34
C ASP A 43 13.27 -13.11 21.08
N GLN A 44 12.62 -11.94 20.96
CA GLN A 44 11.17 -11.79 20.70
C GLN A 44 10.85 -11.37 19.27
N TRP A 45 11.86 -11.26 18.40
CA TRP A 45 11.64 -10.98 16.99
C TRP A 45 10.86 -12.13 16.33
N GLN A 46 10.09 -11.83 15.28
CA GLN A 46 9.41 -12.88 14.53
C GLN A 46 10.42 -13.79 13.80
N ARG A 47 11.49 -13.19 13.28
CA ARG A 47 12.61 -13.86 12.63
C ARG A 47 13.93 -13.23 13.04
N ASN A 48 14.84 -14.06 13.53
CA ASN A 48 16.19 -13.67 13.92
C ASN A 48 17.22 -14.70 13.45
N ASP A 49 16.94 -15.39 12.33
CA ASP A 49 17.79 -16.47 11.82
C ASP A 49 19.25 -16.02 11.67
N GLY A 50 20.19 -16.79 12.23
CA GLY A 50 21.63 -16.53 12.18
C GLY A 50 22.17 -15.51 13.21
N TRP A 51 21.32 -14.68 13.82
CA TRP A 51 21.76 -13.72 14.82
C TRP A 51 22.30 -14.42 16.07
N LEU A 52 23.40 -13.90 16.63
CA LEU A 52 24.16 -14.48 17.74
C LEU A 52 24.79 -15.88 17.49
N ASP A 53 24.62 -16.47 16.31
CA ASP A 53 25.28 -17.73 15.96
C ASP A 53 26.74 -17.47 15.54
N ASP A 54 27.69 -17.98 16.31
CA ASP A 54 29.13 -17.78 16.09
C ASP A 54 29.63 -18.43 14.80
N ASP A 55 28.92 -19.46 14.31
CA ASP A 55 29.29 -20.20 13.10
C ASP A 55 28.67 -19.61 11.83
N THR A 56 27.64 -18.76 11.96
CA THR A 56 26.97 -18.13 10.81
C THR A 56 27.61 -16.78 10.46
N PRO A 57 28.11 -16.58 9.22
CA PRO A 57 28.62 -15.29 8.75
C PRO A 57 27.56 -14.19 8.83
N ILE A 58 27.95 -12.95 9.21
CA ILE A 58 27.05 -11.79 9.34
C ILE A 58 26.19 -11.56 8.09
N CYS A 59 26.77 -11.78 6.91
CA CYS A 59 26.08 -11.57 5.63
C CYS A 59 24.97 -12.58 5.34
N ASP A 60 24.89 -13.67 6.10
CA ASP A 60 23.85 -14.70 6.00
C ASP A 60 22.78 -14.53 7.10
N TRP A 61 22.90 -13.54 7.97
CA TRP A 61 21.90 -13.25 9.00
C TRP A 61 20.63 -12.69 8.36
N PHE A 62 19.48 -13.07 8.92
CA PHE A 62 18.20 -12.56 8.45
C PHE A 62 18.16 -11.03 8.48
N GLY A 63 17.72 -10.43 7.38
CA GLY A 63 17.62 -8.99 7.21
C GLY A 63 18.95 -8.29 6.86
N ILE A 64 20.09 -8.99 6.82
CA ILE A 64 21.37 -8.40 6.43
C ILE A 64 21.69 -8.75 4.98
N THR A 65 22.06 -7.75 4.18
CA THR A 65 22.65 -7.96 2.86
C THR A 65 23.99 -7.26 2.77
N CYS A 66 25.03 -8.02 2.43
CA CYS A 66 26.35 -7.48 2.17
C CYS A 66 26.60 -7.23 0.68
N GLN A 67 27.41 -6.23 0.37
CA GLN A 67 27.94 -6.01 -0.97
C GLN A 67 29.46 -6.02 -0.96
N PRO A 68 30.12 -6.71 -1.91
CA PRO A 68 31.56 -6.63 -2.07
C PRO A 68 32.00 -5.19 -2.35
N ASN A 69 32.98 -4.68 -1.61
CA ASN A 69 33.60 -3.39 -1.91
C ASN A 69 35.01 -3.60 -2.51
N PRO A 70 35.18 -3.44 -3.84
CA PRO A 70 36.48 -3.62 -4.49
C PRO A 70 37.56 -2.65 -4.01
N THR A 71 37.16 -1.48 -3.49
CA THR A 71 38.07 -0.45 -2.98
C THR A 71 38.70 -0.87 -1.65
N TRP A 72 37.99 -1.64 -0.82
CA TRP A 72 38.47 -2.02 0.53
C TRP A 72 38.83 -3.50 0.68
N GLY A 73 38.54 -4.32 -0.33
CA GLY A 73 38.94 -5.73 -0.37
C GLY A 73 38.15 -6.64 0.57
N HIS A 74 37.00 -6.17 1.09
CA HIS A 74 36.07 -6.94 1.89
C HIS A 74 34.61 -6.55 1.58
N ALA A 75 33.66 -7.39 1.99
CA ALA A 75 32.24 -7.10 1.88
C ALA A 75 31.79 -6.21 3.05
N GLU A 76 30.88 -5.31 2.75
CA GLU A 76 30.32 -4.36 3.70
C GLU A 76 28.81 -4.54 3.79
N ILE A 77 28.21 -4.18 4.93
CA ILE A 77 26.76 -4.26 5.09
C ILE A 77 26.14 -3.15 4.22
N ALA A 78 25.47 -3.58 3.16
CA ALA A 78 24.74 -2.69 2.29
C ALA A 78 23.36 -2.40 2.90
N ARG A 79 22.68 -3.42 3.43
CA ARG A 79 21.30 -3.31 3.91
C ARG A 79 21.12 -4.01 5.25
N LEU A 80 20.34 -3.38 6.12
CA LEU A 80 19.71 -3.97 7.30
C LEU A 80 18.21 -3.71 7.19
N GLU A 81 17.45 -4.73 6.82
CA GLU A 81 16.01 -4.63 6.52
C GLU A 81 15.26 -5.63 7.42
N LEU A 82 14.64 -5.11 8.48
CA LEU A 82 13.84 -5.84 9.47
C LEU A 82 12.43 -5.23 9.64
N PRO A 83 11.70 -4.91 8.55
CA PRO A 83 10.36 -4.33 8.68
C PRO A 83 9.39 -5.34 9.29
N GLY A 84 8.46 -4.88 10.15
CA GLY A 84 7.38 -5.73 10.65
C GLY A 84 7.81 -6.90 11.55
N ASN A 85 9.02 -6.86 12.11
CA ASN A 85 9.66 -8.01 12.74
C ASN A 85 9.53 -8.05 14.28
N ASN A 86 8.64 -7.24 14.86
CA ASN A 86 8.37 -7.17 16.29
C ASN A 86 9.55 -6.68 17.16
N LEU A 87 10.45 -5.86 16.61
CA LEU A 87 11.53 -5.22 17.38
C LEU A 87 10.93 -4.27 18.44
N GLN A 88 11.43 -4.32 19.66
CA GLN A 88 10.95 -3.54 20.81
C GLN A 88 12.11 -2.91 21.57
N GLY A 89 11.95 -1.71 22.10
CA GLY A 89 13.02 -1.03 22.86
C GLY A 89 13.35 0.34 22.30
N THR A 90 14.61 0.77 22.41
CA THR A 90 15.07 2.10 21.98
C THR A 90 16.31 2.00 21.10
N LEU A 91 16.52 3.00 20.24
CA LEU A 91 17.71 3.13 19.40
C LEU A 91 18.72 4.09 20.06
N ASP A 92 19.31 3.65 21.17
CA ASP A 92 20.25 4.45 21.97
C ASP A 92 21.62 4.57 21.29
N ALA A 93 22.56 5.27 21.95
CA ALA A 93 23.92 5.51 21.46
C ALA A 93 24.70 4.23 21.07
N SER A 94 24.36 3.08 21.66
CA SER A 94 24.97 1.78 21.32
C SER A 94 24.65 1.32 19.89
N VAL A 95 23.53 1.78 19.32
CA VAL A 95 23.05 1.37 17.99
C VAL A 95 23.50 2.35 16.88
N VAL A 96 23.88 3.59 17.26
CA VAL A 96 24.34 4.64 16.34
C VAL A 96 25.49 4.17 15.45
N GLN A 97 26.46 3.43 16.00
CA GLN A 97 27.60 2.93 15.24
C GLN A 97 27.20 1.91 14.17
N MET A 98 26.25 1.03 14.50
CA MET A 98 25.69 0.07 13.55
C MET A 98 25.02 0.80 12.39
N ILE A 99 24.09 1.71 12.69
CA ILE A 99 23.34 2.45 11.66
C ILE A 99 24.28 3.25 10.75
N ASN A 100 25.28 3.93 11.33
CA ASN A 100 26.23 4.75 10.57
C ASN A 100 27.18 3.96 9.64
N ARG A 101 27.15 2.62 9.66
CA ARG A 101 27.96 1.76 8.78
C ARG A 101 27.18 0.96 7.74
N VAL A 102 25.86 1.08 7.71
CA VAL A 102 25.02 0.47 6.67
C VAL A 102 24.90 1.43 5.50
N GLN A 103 25.35 1.06 4.31
CA GLN A 103 25.57 2.02 3.21
C GLN A 103 24.31 2.35 2.38
N VAL A 104 23.44 1.37 2.17
CA VAL A 104 22.32 1.48 1.22
C VAL A 104 21.02 1.73 1.96
N SER A 105 20.61 0.83 2.85
CA SER A 105 19.26 0.85 3.45
C SER A 105 19.26 0.37 4.89
N VAL A 106 18.71 1.17 5.79
CA VAL A 106 18.27 0.72 7.12
C VAL A 106 16.76 0.85 7.15
N ASP A 107 16.08 -0.29 7.18
CA ASP A 107 14.62 -0.37 7.29
C ASP A 107 14.24 -1.11 8.57
N LEU A 108 13.73 -0.35 9.54
CA LEU A 108 13.22 -0.83 10.82
C LEU A 108 11.73 -0.47 10.97
N SER A 109 11.02 -0.26 9.86
CA SER A 109 9.62 0.17 9.87
C SER A 109 8.66 -0.86 10.45
N HIS A 110 7.47 -0.41 10.87
CA HIS A 110 6.38 -1.27 11.35
C HIS A 110 6.80 -2.18 12.52
N ASN A 111 7.63 -1.65 13.41
CA ASN A 111 8.04 -2.31 14.64
C ASN A 111 7.44 -1.59 15.87
N ARG A 112 7.93 -1.92 17.06
CA ARG A 112 7.49 -1.32 18.33
C ARG A 112 8.65 -0.57 19.01
N LEU A 113 9.55 -0.01 18.20
CA LEU A 113 10.65 0.82 18.71
C LEU A 113 10.10 2.13 19.25
N SER A 114 10.73 2.65 20.30
CA SER A 114 10.26 3.83 21.04
C SER A 114 11.43 4.70 21.50
N GLY A 115 11.13 5.77 22.25
CA GLY A 115 12.14 6.72 22.71
C GLY A 115 12.49 7.76 21.66
N SER A 116 13.67 8.38 21.78
CA SER A 116 14.15 9.39 20.83
C SER A 116 14.86 8.77 19.63
N LEU A 117 14.88 9.46 18.49
CA LEU A 117 15.71 9.11 17.35
C LEU A 117 17.22 9.18 17.70
N PRO A 118 18.06 8.28 17.18
CA PRO A 118 19.49 8.26 17.46
C PRO A 118 20.22 9.47 16.83
N PRO A 119 21.22 10.07 17.50
CA PRO A 119 22.03 11.15 16.95
C PRO A 119 23.03 10.60 15.93
N LEU A 120 22.62 10.55 14.66
CA LEU A 120 23.47 10.15 13.54
C LEU A 120 24.32 11.33 13.08
N ILE A 121 25.49 11.05 12.54
CA ILE A 121 26.43 12.05 12.00
C ILE A 121 26.91 11.61 10.64
N ARG A 122 27.36 12.56 9.82
CA ARG A 122 27.84 12.23 8.47
C ARG A 122 29.02 11.28 8.52
N SER A 123 28.96 10.21 7.73
CA SER A 123 30.00 9.19 7.63
C SER A 123 30.15 8.72 6.18
N ASN A 124 31.34 8.21 5.81
CA ASN A 124 31.55 7.63 4.48
C ASN A 124 30.73 6.34 4.23
N LEU A 125 30.14 5.78 5.30
CA LEU A 125 29.37 4.54 5.29
C LEU A 125 27.89 4.73 5.67
N GLN A 126 27.42 5.97 5.76
CA GLN A 126 26.07 6.27 6.21
C GLN A 126 25.00 5.70 5.24
N PRO A 127 23.79 5.40 5.73
CA PRO A 127 22.73 4.86 4.90
C PRO A 127 22.26 5.89 3.89
N SER A 128 21.98 5.42 2.67
CA SER A 128 21.31 6.22 1.65
C SER A 128 19.80 6.29 1.88
N ARG A 129 19.23 5.29 2.57
CA ARG A 129 17.81 5.18 2.91
C ARG A 129 17.67 4.85 4.39
N LEU A 130 16.90 5.65 5.11
CA LEU A 130 16.57 5.43 6.52
C LEU A 130 15.04 5.38 6.64
N ILE A 131 14.50 4.21 6.98
CA ILE A 131 13.08 3.94 7.02
C ILE A 131 12.73 3.48 8.44
N LEU A 132 12.10 4.36 9.21
CA LEU A 132 11.74 4.18 10.62
C LEU A 132 10.23 4.33 10.86
N ALA A 133 9.44 4.31 9.77
CA ALA A 133 8.02 4.55 9.78
C ALA A 133 7.24 3.54 10.64
N GLY A 134 6.09 3.93 11.19
CA GLY A 134 5.21 3.01 11.92
C GLY A 134 5.86 2.44 13.19
N ASN A 135 6.47 3.32 13.99
CA ASN A 135 7.04 3.00 15.30
C ASN A 135 6.44 3.97 16.34
N ALA A 136 7.00 3.99 17.55
CA ALA A 136 6.61 4.89 18.64
C ALA A 136 7.73 5.88 19.01
N PHE A 137 8.56 6.32 18.04
CA PHE A 137 9.57 7.34 18.29
C PHE A 137 8.92 8.68 18.67
N SER A 138 9.53 9.41 19.59
CA SER A 138 9.00 10.67 20.13
C SER A 138 10.11 11.70 20.36
N GLY A 139 9.72 12.96 20.58
CA GLY A 139 10.65 14.07 20.70
C GLY A 139 11.15 14.59 19.35
N PRO A 140 12.27 15.35 19.32
CA PRO A 140 12.74 16.00 18.11
C PRO A 140 13.51 15.07 17.18
N VAL A 141 13.52 15.41 15.88
CA VAL A 141 14.56 14.96 14.96
C VAL A 141 15.91 15.55 15.41
N PRO A 142 16.96 14.74 15.65
CA PRO A 142 18.20 15.23 16.25
C PRO A 142 18.95 16.22 15.35
N ASP A 143 19.40 17.35 15.91
CA ASP A 143 20.11 18.40 15.17
C ASP A 143 21.32 17.90 14.37
N SER A 144 21.98 16.83 14.81
CA SER A 144 23.11 16.22 14.11
C SER A 144 22.75 15.68 12.72
N TRP A 145 21.46 15.44 12.45
CA TRP A 145 20.98 14.98 11.15
C TRP A 145 21.12 16.02 10.04
N VAL A 146 21.35 17.30 10.39
CA VAL A 146 21.62 18.38 9.42
C VAL A 146 22.84 18.10 8.52
N GLU A 147 23.76 17.24 8.97
CA GLU A 147 24.96 16.86 8.23
C GLU A 147 24.76 15.66 7.30
N LEU A 148 23.62 14.95 7.43
CA LEU A 148 23.33 13.77 6.62
C LEU A 148 23.00 14.16 5.17
N GLU A 149 23.17 13.18 4.28
CA GLU A 149 22.86 13.30 2.85
C GLU A 149 22.07 12.04 2.44
N LEU A 150 20.84 11.96 2.95
CA LEU A 150 19.91 10.87 2.68
C LEU A 150 19.24 11.07 1.31
N GLY A 151 19.00 9.97 0.61
CA GLY A 151 18.15 9.95 -0.59
C GLY A 151 16.73 9.49 -0.29
N TRP A 152 16.51 8.90 0.89
CA TRP A 152 15.20 8.46 1.34
C TRP A 152 15.16 8.52 2.87
N LEU A 153 14.21 9.27 3.40
CA LEU A 153 13.94 9.36 4.82
C LEU A 153 12.44 9.14 5.05
N ASP A 154 12.10 8.08 5.77
CA ASP A 154 10.73 7.81 6.16
C ASP A 154 10.61 7.77 7.68
N LEU A 155 10.00 8.81 8.24
CA LEU A 155 9.67 8.95 9.65
C LEU A 155 8.16 8.88 9.89
N GLY A 156 7.38 8.48 8.89
CA GLY A 156 5.93 8.50 8.95
C GLY A 156 5.37 7.69 10.12
N ASP A 157 4.20 8.08 10.62
CA ASP A 157 3.45 7.37 11.66
C ASP A 157 4.29 7.08 12.92
N ASN A 158 4.82 8.16 13.50
CA ASN A 158 5.52 8.18 14.78
C ASN A 158 4.90 9.27 15.68
N GLN A 159 5.57 9.66 16.76
CA GLN A 159 5.13 10.68 17.71
C GLN A 159 6.14 11.84 17.81
N LEU A 160 6.89 12.11 16.73
CA LEU A 160 7.89 13.18 16.69
C LEU A 160 7.20 14.54 16.71
N ASP A 161 7.73 15.49 17.48
CA ASP A 161 7.06 16.76 17.78
C ASP A 161 7.86 18.01 17.39
N ALA A 162 9.13 17.86 17.01
CA ALA A 162 10.00 18.98 16.65
C ALA A 162 11.13 18.57 15.69
N GLY A 163 11.77 19.54 15.04
CA GLY A 163 12.91 19.29 14.15
C GLY A 163 12.55 18.88 12.72
N ALA A 164 11.35 19.19 12.23
CA ALA A 164 10.97 18.94 10.84
C ALA A 164 11.98 19.53 9.83
N GLU A 165 12.42 20.77 10.03
CA GLU A 165 13.46 21.40 9.17
C GLU A 165 14.80 20.66 9.20
N THR A 166 15.14 20.01 10.31
CA THR A 166 16.33 19.15 10.41
C THR A 166 16.19 17.91 9.51
N ALA A 167 14.99 17.31 9.44
CA ALA A 167 14.71 16.22 8.51
C ALA A 167 14.81 16.69 7.04
N PHE A 168 14.32 17.89 6.71
CA PHE A 168 14.53 18.49 5.38
C PHE A 168 16.01 18.71 5.07
N ALA A 169 16.79 19.20 6.03
CA ALA A 169 18.21 19.44 5.84
C ALA A 169 19.01 18.15 5.59
N ALA A 170 18.58 17.02 6.16
CA ALA A 170 19.16 15.71 5.90
C ALA A 170 18.99 15.22 4.45
N MET A 171 18.06 15.82 3.68
CA MET A 171 17.70 15.44 2.31
C MET A 171 18.44 16.25 1.24
N ARG A 172 19.67 16.72 1.52
CA ARG A 172 20.47 17.55 0.60
C ARG A 172 21.39 16.75 -0.33
N LYS A 173 21.01 15.52 -0.68
CA LYS A 173 21.80 14.65 -1.55
C LYS A 173 21.85 15.21 -2.97
N GLY A 174 22.92 14.88 -3.70
CA GLY A 174 23.15 15.36 -5.08
C GLY A 174 22.12 14.92 -6.13
N TRP A 175 21.13 14.13 -5.76
CA TRP A 175 19.99 13.75 -6.60
C TRP A 175 18.70 13.82 -5.78
N PRO A 176 17.54 14.05 -6.42
CA PRO A 176 16.24 14.11 -5.73
C PRO A 176 15.93 12.83 -4.96
N GLY A 177 15.30 12.98 -3.80
CA GLY A 177 14.96 11.90 -2.88
C GLY A 177 13.52 11.95 -2.36
N TYR A 178 13.24 11.15 -1.33
CA TYR A 178 11.92 11.02 -0.70
C TYR A 178 11.97 11.32 0.79
N LEU A 179 11.04 12.13 1.28
CA LEU A 179 10.88 12.53 2.68
C LEU A 179 9.42 12.32 3.11
N ASN A 180 9.18 11.40 4.04
CA ASN A 180 7.87 11.19 4.62
C ASN A 180 7.89 11.54 6.11
N LEU A 181 7.11 12.56 6.47
CA LEU A 181 6.90 13.02 7.84
C LEU A 181 5.45 12.80 8.31
N ALA A 182 4.61 12.15 7.48
CA ALA A 182 3.18 12.08 7.73
C ALA A 182 2.84 11.40 9.05
N GLY A 183 1.75 11.80 9.71
CA GLY A 183 1.26 11.12 10.90
C GLY A 183 2.16 11.24 12.12
N ASN A 184 2.81 12.39 12.30
CA ASN A 184 3.59 12.75 13.49
C ASN A 184 2.84 13.83 14.30
N ARG A 185 3.56 14.56 15.17
CA ARG A 185 3.05 15.69 15.96
C ARG A 185 3.81 16.98 15.65
N PHE A 186 4.42 17.07 14.47
CA PHE A 186 5.11 18.30 14.07
C PHE A 186 4.11 19.45 13.98
N SER A 187 4.55 20.64 14.39
CA SER A 187 3.73 21.84 14.37
C SER A 187 4.58 23.09 14.11
N GLY A 188 3.91 24.21 13.87
CA GLY A 188 4.54 25.51 13.61
C GLY A 188 4.86 25.74 12.13
N ASP A 189 5.47 26.88 11.86
CA ASP A 189 5.73 27.37 10.49
C ASP A 189 6.98 26.73 9.88
N LEU A 190 6.89 26.24 8.63
CA LEU A 190 8.06 25.80 7.87
C LEU A 190 8.67 26.99 7.12
N SER A 191 9.95 27.29 7.38
CA SER A 191 10.62 28.38 6.69
C SER A 191 11.03 27.99 5.26
N SER A 192 11.41 29.00 4.47
CA SER A 192 11.97 28.79 3.12
C SER A 192 13.25 27.94 3.10
N ALA A 193 13.86 27.63 4.26
CA ALA A 193 15.03 26.76 4.35
C ALA A 193 14.73 25.33 3.87
N ILE A 194 13.48 24.86 3.96
CA ILE A 194 13.08 23.53 3.49
C ILE A 194 13.30 23.36 1.98
N MET A 195 13.25 24.45 1.21
CA MET A 195 13.43 24.45 -0.25
C MET A 195 14.85 24.06 -0.68
N LEU A 196 15.79 23.96 0.26
CA LEU A 196 17.14 23.43 0.03
C LEU A 196 17.17 21.90 -0.04
N ALA A 197 16.09 21.21 0.35
CA ALA A 197 15.98 19.76 0.22
C ALA A 197 15.87 19.36 -1.26
N SER A 198 16.59 18.31 -1.64
CA SER A 198 16.55 17.74 -2.98
C SER A 198 15.51 16.62 -2.98
N LEU A 199 14.25 16.96 -3.28
CA LEU A 199 13.12 16.02 -3.30
C LEU A 199 12.56 15.85 -4.71
N TYR A 200 12.06 14.66 -4.96
CA TYR A 200 11.35 14.32 -6.19
C TYR A 200 10.09 15.19 -6.38
N GLU A 201 9.84 15.59 -7.62
CA GLU A 201 8.61 16.28 -8.00
C GLU A 201 7.46 15.27 -8.18
N THR A 202 6.22 15.74 -8.24
CA THR A 202 5.02 14.89 -8.39
C THR A 202 5.04 14.04 -9.65
N ASP A 203 5.73 14.52 -10.68
CA ASP A 203 5.75 14.01 -12.03
C ASP A 203 6.72 12.82 -12.18
N LEU A 204 7.63 12.64 -11.21
CA LEU A 204 8.74 11.69 -11.21
C LEU A 204 9.16 11.43 -9.75
N PRO A 205 9.22 10.19 -9.20
CA PRO A 205 9.19 8.85 -9.80
C PRO A 205 7.99 8.04 -9.27
N SER A 206 8.07 6.70 -9.33
CA SER A 206 7.02 5.72 -8.94
C SER A 206 6.42 5.82 -7.53
N VAL A 207 6.80 6.83 -6.76
CA VAL A 207 6.30 7.14 -5.41
C VAL A 207 5.32 8.31 -5.39
N GLY A 208 5.15 9.04 -6.49
CA GLY A 208 4.10 10.06 -6.59
C GLY A 208 4.43 11.44 -6.02
N GLY A 209 5.71 11.75 -5.86
CA GLY A 209 6.20 12.93 -5.15
C GLY A 209 7.22 12.56 -4.08
N GLY A 210 8.15 13.46 -3.82
CA GLY A 210 9.23 13.29 -2.87
C GLY A 210 8.91 13.71 -1.44
N LEU A 211 7.69 14.17 -1.13
CA LEU A 211 7.33 14.75 0.16
C LEU A 211 5.98 14.25 0.67
N ASN A 212 5.83 13.96 1.97
CA ASN A 212 4.54 13.79 2.60
C ASN A 212 4.51 14.44 3.99
N LEU A 213 3.60 15.39 4.19
CA LEU A 213 3.43 16.19 5.41
C LEU A 213 2.10 15.93 6.13
N CYS A 214 1.24 15.08 5.57
CA CYS A 214 -0.12 14.87 6.07
C CYS A 214 -0.19 14.51 7.55
N PHE A 215 -1.31 14.84 8.20
CA PHE A 215 -1.59 14.48 9.59
C PHE A 215 -0.52 15.00 10.59
N ASN A 216 0.00 16.19 10.31
CA ASN A 216 0.76 17.06 11.22
C ASN A 216 0.06 18.42 11.32
N ASP A 217 0.46 19.28 12.25
CA ASP A 217 -0.14 20.59 12.51
C ASP A 217 0.74 21.75 12.02
N PHE A 218 1.26 21.62 10.78
CA PHE A 218 2.10 22.65 10.16
C PHE A 218 1.28 23.89 9.78
N GLU A 219 1.88 25.05 9.98
CA GLU A 219 1.42 26.31 9.39
C GLU A 219 2.32 26.60 8.18
N ILE A 220 1.76 27.00 7.03
CA ILE A 220 2.55 27.39 5.84
C ILE A 220 2.10 28.78 5.42
N SER A 221 2.85 29.78 5.88
CA SER A 221 2.49 31.18 5.67
C SER A 221 3.12 31.79 4.40
N ASP A 222 4.24 31.24 3.93
CA ASP A 222 4.97 31.69 2.74
C ASP A 222 4.45 31.00 1.47
N SER A 223 3.96 31.79 0.50
CA SER A 223 3.45 31.25 -0.76
C SER A 223 4.51 30.53 -1.59
N LEU A 224 5.78 30.94 -1.53
CA LEU A 224 6.86 30.25 -2.24
C LEU A 224 7.13 28.87 -1.64
N VAL A 225 6.94 28.73 -0.33
CA VAL A 225 7.03 27.43 0.35
C VAL A 225 5.85 26.56 -0.05
N ALA A 226 4.64 27.11 -0.08
CA ALA A 226 3.45 26.39 -0.55
C ALA A 226 3.60 25.89 -1.99
N ASP A 227 4.00 26.76 -2.93
CA ASP A 227 4.23 26.39 -4.34
C ASP A 227 5.31 25.29 -4.46
N TRP A 228 6.37 25.36 -3.64
CA TRP A 228 7.42 24.34 -3.64
C TRP A 228 6.93 22.98 -3.10
N ILE A 229 6.02 22.99 -2.11
CA ILE A 229 5.37 21.79 -1.57
C ILE A 229 4.41 21.21 -2.61
N ASP A 230 3.62 22.02 -3.31
CA ASP A 230 2.68 21.59 -4.36
C ASP A 230 3.35 20.69 -5.41
N GLU A 231 4.54 21.07 -5.84
CA GLU A 231 5.32 20.34 -6.84
C GLU A 231 5.93 19.03 -6.32
N ARG A 232 5.95 18.77 -5.00
CA ARG A 232 6.71 17.66 -4.40
C ARG A 232 5.89 16.78 -3.48
N HIS A 233 4.77 17.28 -2.97
CA HIS A 233 3.92 16.55 -2.05
C HIS A 233 3.24 15.39 -2.77
N VAL A 234 3.19 14.22 -2.12
CA VAL A 234 2.43 13.08 -2.62
C VAL A 234 0.96 13.45 -2.79
N GLY A 235 0.39 13.15 -3.96
CA GLY A 235 -0.94 13.61 -4.37
C GLY A 235 -0.99 15.02 -4.98
N GLY A 236 0.12 15.77 -4.97
CA GLY A 236 0.25 17.10 -5.56
C GLY A 236 -0.47 18.22 -4.79
N PRO A 237 -0.90 19.29 -5.50
CA PRO A 237 -1.62 20.42 -4.91
C PRO A 237 -2.89 19.99 -4.15
N GLY A 238 -3.28 20.78 -3.13
CA GLY A 238 -4.39 20.43 -2.24
C GLY A 238 -3.99 19.56 -1.05
N TRP A 239 -2.68 19.44 -0.78
CA TRP A 239 -2.12 18.77 0.40
C TRP A 239 -2.56 19.41 1.73
N GLU A 240 -2.99 20.67 1.72
CA GLU A 240 -3.52 21.36 2.89
C GLU A 240 -4.73 20.64 3.48
N THR A 241 -5.46 19.88 2.67
CA THR A 241 -6.64 19.10 3.10
C THR A 241 -6.31 17.94 4.05
N CYS A 242 -5.03 17.56 4.20
CA CYS A 242 -4.58 16.54 5.14
C CYS A 242 -3.74 17.09 6.31
N VAL A 243 -3.26 18.33 6.24
CA VAL A 243 -2.56 18.99 7.35
C VAL A 243 -3.61 19.53 8.34
N GLY A 244 -3.29 19.49 9.63
CA GLY A 244 -4.20 19.84 10.73
C GLY A 244 -5.39 18.88 10.88
N ARG A 245 -5.34 17.72 10.23
CA ARG A 245 -6.46 16.77 10.18
C ARG A 245 -6.28 15.60 11.14
N GLU A 246 -7.32 15.29 11.90
CA GLU A 246 -7.34 14.14 12.80
C GLU A 246 -7.76 12.86 12.07
N ARG A 247 -7.13 11.75 12.44
CA ARG A 247 -7.49 10.41 11.99
C ARG A 247 -8.39 9.75 13.02
N LEU A 248 -9.42 9.07 12.54
CA LEU A 248 -10.28 8.23 13.37
C LEU A 248 -9.82 6.79 13.29
N ALA A 249 -9.96 6.06 14.40
CA ALA A 249 -9.68 4.62 14.40
C ALA A 249 -10.65 3.86 13.48
N LEU A 250 -10.16 2.75 12.96
CA LEU A 250 -10.96 1.83 12.17
C LEU A 250 -11.70 0.85 13.08
N ASP A 251 -13.03 0.77 12.90
CA ASP A 251 -13.95 -0.03 13.70
C ASP A 251 -14.99 -0.72 12.79
N PRO A 252 -15.85 -1.63 13.28
CA PRO A 252 -16.79 -2.36 12.44
C PRO A 252 -17.71 -1.47 11.61
N ALA A 253 -18.03 -0.24 12.04
CA ALA A 253 -18.94 0.67 11.36
C ALA A 253 -18.42 1.16 9.99
N VAL A 254 -17.13 0.96 9.69
CA VAL A 254 -16.57 1.25 8.38
C VAL A 254 -16.87 0.16 7.35
N SER A 255 -17.39 -1.00 7.77
CA SER A 255 -17.71 -2.10 6.87
C SER A 255 -18.80 -1.72 5.88
N GLY A 256 -18.49 -1.84 4.60
CA GLY A 256 -19.31 -1.39 3.48
C GLY A 256 -18.45 -0.95 2.31
N SER A 257 -19.11 -0.35 1.34
CA SER A 257 -18.48 0.19 0.16
C SER A 257 -18.30 1.69 0.23
N TRP A 258 -17.24 2.17 -0.40
CA TRP A 258 -16.83 3.57 -0.43
C TRP A 258 -16.37 3.93 -1.84
N PHE A 259 -16.65 5.16 -2.27
CA PHE A 259 -16.37 5.60 -3.64
C PHE A 259 -15.84 7.04 -3.66
N ALA A 260 -15.08 7.37 -4.69
CA ALA A 260 -14.67 8.74 -4.96
C ALA A 260 -15.63 9.35 -6.01
N PRO A 261 -16.38 10.43 -5.68
CA PRO A 261 -17.29 11.08 -6.63
C PRO A 261 -16.58 11.62 -7.88
N ASP A 262 -15.32 12.05 -7.74
CA ASP A 262 -14.50 12.55 -8.84
C ASP A 262 -13.91 11.41 -9.70
N ARG A 263 -14.15 10.15 -9.30
CA ARG A 263 -13.73 8.91 -9.97
C ARG A 263 -14.88 7.90 -9.98
N SER A 264 -16.03 8.29 -10.54
CA SER A 264 -17.18 7.39 -10.75
C SER A 264 -16.77 6.02 -11.29
N GLY A 265 -17.29 4.97 -10.67
CA GLY A 265 -16.92 3.59 -11.00
C GLY A 265 -15.70 3.07 -10.26
N GLU A 266 -14.97 3.90 -9.53
CA GLU A 266 -13.90 3.43 -8.66
C GLU A 266 -14.36 3.41 -7.20
N GLY A 267 -13.80 2.49 -6.44
CA GLY A 267 -14.19 2.35 -5.06
C GLY A 267 -13.47 1.23 -4.34
N ILE A 268 -13.93 1.01 -3.12
CA ILE A 268 -13.48 -0.06 -2.25
C ILE A 268 -14.69 -0.66 -1.57
N SER A 269 -14.72 -1.98 -1.43
CA SER A 269 -15.58 -2.69 -0.48
C SER A 269 -14.67 -3.18 0.64
N MET A 270 -15.01 -2.87 1.89
CA MET A 270 -14.24 -3.29 3.06
C MET A 270 -15.14 -4.00 4.06
N MET A 271 -14.63 -5.07 4.64
CA MET A 271 -15.31 -5.80 5.70
C MET A 271 -14.31 -6.12 6.81
N LEU A 272 -14.61 -5.67 8.03
CA LEU A 272 -13.89 -6.16 9.21
C LEU A 272 -14.31 -7.60 9.46
N LEU A 273 -13.38 -8.51 9.70
CA LEU A 273 -13.61 -9.91 10.02
C LEU A 273 -13.52 -10.15 11.54
N ASP A 274 -14.04 -11.28 12.02
CA ASP A 274 -14.02 -11.63 13.45
C ASP A 274 -12.61 -11.78 14.04
N ASP A 275 -11.61 -12.04 13.19
CA ASP A 275 -10.19 -12.12 13.56
C ASP A 275 -9.51 -10.73 13.61
N GLN A 276 -10.31 -9.66 13.54
CA GLN A 276 -9.89 -8.27 13.56
C GLN A 276 -9.06 -7.83 12.34
N HIS A 277 -9.11 -8.57 11.22
CA HIS A 277 -8.54 -8.10 9.96
C HIS A 277 -9.62 -7.47 9.08
N PHE A 278 -9.26 -6.41 8.37
CA PHE A 278 -10.05 -5.91 7.27
C PHE A 278 -9.72 -6.69 6.01
N LEU A 279 -10.73 -7.19 5.32
CA LEU A 279 -10.63 -7.64 3.95
C LEU A 279 -11.12 -6.52 3.03
N ILE A 280 -10.27 -6.09 2.10
CA ILE A 280 -10.48 -4.89 1.29
C ILE A 280 -10.40 -5.26 -0.19
N TYR A 281 -11.53 -5.07 -0.87
CA TYR A 281 -11.67 -5.21 -2.31
C TYR A 281 -11.59 -3.82 -2.95
N SER A 282 -10.50 -3.49 -3.62
CA SER A 282 -10.40 -2.28 -4.43
C SER A 282 -10.81 -2.55 -5.86
N PHE A 283 -11.57 -1.64 -6.46
CA PHE A 283 -11.93 -1.70 -7.88
C PHE A 283 -11.71 -0.33 -8.53
N GLY A 284 -11.27 -0.35 -9.77
CA GLY A 284 -11.06 0.84 -10.58
C GLY A 284 -10.56 0.45 -11.96
N PHE A 285 -9.68 1.28 -12.52
CA PHE A 285 -9.21 1.13 -13.89
C PHE A 285 -7.67 1.25 -13.96
N ASP A 286 -7.08 0.61 -14.97
CA ASP A 286 -5.68 0.79 -15.34
C ASP A 286 -5.50 2.01 -16.26
N PHE A 287 -4.26 2.32 -16.64
CA PHE A 287 -3.92 3.45 -17.52
C PHE A 287 -4.50 3.37 -18.93
N ASP A 288 -5.02 2.21 -19.34
CA ASP A 288 -5.72 2.02 -20.61
C ASP A 288 -7.25 2.09 -20.44
N GLY A 289 -7.76 2.50 -19.27
CA GLY A 289 -9.18 2.53 -18.95
C GLY A 289 -9.79 1.15 -18.69
N ARG A 290 -8.99 0.10 -18.57
CA ARG A 290 -9.53 -1.26 -18.40
C ARG A 290 -9.80 -1.54 -16.94
N GLN A 291 -10.87 -2.27 -16.66
CA GLN A 291 -11.21 -2.69 -15.31
C GLN A 291 -10.05 -3.41 -14.64
N ALA A 292 -9.75 -3.00 -13.41
CA ALA A 292 -8.79 -3.64 -12.53
C ALA A 292 -9.38 -3.74 -11.13
N TRP A 293 -9.16 -4.88 -10.49
CA TRP A 293 -9.47 -5.08 -9.08
C TRP A 293 -8.24 -5.62 -8.35
N SER A 294 -8.13 -5.27 -7.07
CA SER A 294 -7.07 -5.74 -6.19
C SER A 294 -7.62 -6.06 -4.81
N PHE A 295 -6.96 -6.97 -4.11
CA PHE A 295 -7.31 -7.35 -2.75
C PHE A 295 -6.20 -6.98 -1.79
N ASN A 296 -6.57 -6.50 -0.61
CA ASN A 296 -5.65 -6.17 0.45
C ASN A 296 -6.24 -6.58 1.79
N VAL A 297 -5.37 -6.77 2.76
CA VAL A 297 -5.75 -7.00 4.15
C VAL A 297 -5.17 -5.88 5.03
N GLY A 298 -5.90 -5.48 6.05
CA GLY A 298 -5.41 -4.58 7.10
C GLY A 298 -5.89 -5.03 8.47
N ARG A 299 -5.63 -4.27 9.53
CA ARG A 299 -6.00 -4.66 10.90
C ARG A 299 -6.91 -3.64 11.59
N GLN A 300 -7.72 -4.13 12.52
CA GLN A 300 -8.58 -3.29 13.36
C GLN A 300 -7.75 -2.45 14.33
N GLY A 301 -8.27 -1.26 14.68
CA GLY A 301 -7.62 -0.36 15.62
C GLY A 301 -6.44 0.43 15.04
N GLU A 302 -6.05 0.15 13.80
CA GLU A 302 -5.16 1.02 13.05
C GLU A 302 -5.87 2.36 12.74
N LEU A 303 -5.08 3.43 12.62
CA LEU A 303 -5.58 4.75 12.19
C LEU A 303 -5.71 4.84 10.67
N PHE A 304 -5.14 3.88 9.95
CA PHE A 304 -5.13 3.82 8.50
C PHE A 304 -4.92 2.39 8.02
N LEU A 305 -5.38 2.10 6.81
CA LEU A 305 -5.09 0.86 6.09
C LEU A 305 -4.02 1.15 5.06
N SER A 306 -2.95 0.34 5.04
CA SER A 306 -1.88 0.48 4.06
C SER A 306 -1.79 -0.77 3.19
N ALA A 307 -1.81 -0.57 1.89
CA ALA A 307 -1.57 -1.55 0.87
C ALA A 307 -0.28 -1.17 0.13
N PRO A 308 0.90 -1.60 0.61
CA PRO A 308 2.18 -1.26 -0.03
C PRO A 308 2.32 -1.88 -1.42
N GLU A 309 1.61 -2.97 -1.68
CA GLU A 309 1.54 -3.66 -2.96
C GLU A 309 0.07 -3.96 -3.30
N LEU A 310 -0.50 -3.20 -4.23
CA LEU A 310 -1.75 -3.55 -4.87
C LEU A 310 -1.46 -4.60 -5.92
N LEU A 311 -1.97 -5.81 -5.77
CA LEU A 311 -1.68 -6.90 -6.70
C LEU A 311 -2.77 -7.03 -7.76
N GLU A 312 -2.37 -7.14 -9.02
CA GLU A 312 -3.21 -7.49 -10.17
C GLU A 312 -3.00 -8.97 -10.53
N THR A 313 -4.07 -9.70 -10.81
CA THR A 313 -4.04 -11.11 -11.22
C THR A 313 -4.50 -11.30 -12.67
N ARG A 314 -4.13 -12.44 -13.28
CA ARG A 314 -4.67 -12.87 -14.59
C ARG A 314 -5.41 -14.19 -14.51
N GLY A 315 -6.50 -14.29 -15.25
CA GLY A 315 -7.34 -15.48 -15.30
C GLY A 315 -8.27 -15.48 -16.51
N ASP A 316 -8.86 -16.63 -16.79
CA ASP A 316 -9.81 -16.80 -17.88
C ASP A 316 -11.21 -17.02 -17.32
N PHE A 317 -12.20 -16.39 -17.96
CA PHE A 317 -13.60 -16.51 -17.54
C PHE A 317 -14.01 -17.98 -17.42
N ASN A 318 -14.55 -18.36 -16.25
CA ASN A 318 -14.97 -19.73 -15.98
C ASN A 318 -13.86 -20.79 -16.12
N GLN A 319 -12.58 -20.41 -16.10
CA GLN A 319 -11.42 -21.32 -16.06
C GLN A 319 -10.50 -21.01 -14.87
N GLY A 320 -10.55 -19.78 -14.32
CA GLY A 320 -9.80 -19.38 -13.14
C GLY A 320 -8.44 -18.75 -13.46
N LEU A 321 -7.58 -18.65 -12.45
CA LEU A 321 -6.26 -18.00 -12.55
C LEU A 321 -5.29 -18.72 -13.51
N ARG A 322 -4.59 -17.93 -14.32
CA ARG A 322 -3.49 -18.40 -15.17
C ARG A 322 -2.22 -18.62 -14.35
N ARG A 323 -1.38 -19.51 -14.85
CA ARG A 323 -0.08 -19.84 -14.27
C ARG A 323 1.03 -19.75 -15.31
N ASP A 324 2.24 -19.44 -14.86
CA ASP A 324 3.43 -19.45 -15.70
C ASP A 324 3.96 -20.88 -15.94
N ASN A 325 5.10 -20.98 -16.65
CA ASN A 325 5.74 -22.27 -16.93
C ASN A 325 6.31 -22.98 -15.69
N LYS A 326 6.34 -22.30 -14.52
CA LYS A 326 6.77 -22.84 -13.22
C LYS A 326 5.59 -23.12 -12.30
N ASP A 327 4.35 -23.09 -12.82
CA ASP A 327 3.10 -23.30 -12.08
C ASP A 327 2.80 -22.21 -11.03
N GLN A 328 3.42 -21.03 -11.15
CA GLN A 328 3.15 -19.87 -10.29
C GLN A 328 2.02 -19.02 -10.86
N TYR A 329 1.16 -18.48 -10.01
CA TYR A 329 0.11 -17.57 -10.46
C TYR A 329 0.69 -16.29 -11.07
N LEU A 330 0.09 -15.86 -12.19
CA LEU A 330 0.48 -14.60 -12.83
C LEU A 330 -0.06 -13.42 -12.02
N ILE A 331 0.85 -12.75 -11.30
CA ILE A 331 0.57 -11.62 -10.42
C ILE A 331 1.56 -10.49 -10.73
N ARG A 332 1.09 -9.24 -10.66
CA ARG A 332 1.92 -8.03 -10.82
C ARG A 332 1.57 -6.99 -9.76
N GLN A 333 2.55 -6.24 -9.28
CA GLN A 333 2.31 -5.04 -8.48
C GLN A 333 1.73 -3.93 -9.37
N LEU A 334 0.51 -3.50 -9.10
CA LEU A 334 -0.19 -2.42 -9.78
C LEU A 334 0.08 -1.04 -9.14
N GLY A 335 0.52 -1.02 -7.90
CA GLY A 335 0.78 0.23 -7.18
C GLY A 335 0.72 0.07 -5.66
N ARG A 336 0.37 1.15 -4.98
CA ARG A 336 0.15 1.22 -3.53
C ARG A 336 -1.04 2.11 -3.20
N LYS A 337 -1.70 1.85 -2.08
CA LYS A 337 -2.81 2.65 -1.58
C LYS A 337 -2.71 2.79 -0.07
N ARG A 338 -3.12 3.93 0.45
CA ARG A 338 -3.30 4.19 1.86
C ARG A 338 -4.68 4.81 2.08
N LEU A 339 -5.37 4.37 3.12
CA LEU A 339 -6.70 4.83 3.47
C LEU A 339 -6.69 5.31 4.92
N ASP A 340 -6.88 6.61 5.13
CA ASP A 340 -6.99 7.20 6.46
C ASP A 340 -8.46 7.59 6.69
N ARG A 341 -9.07 7.09 7.77
CA ARG A 341 -10.43 7.50 8.14
C ARG A 341 -10.37 8.91 8.72
N VAL A 342 -11.06 9.83 8.08
CA VAL A 342 -11.00 11.27 8.42
C VAL A 342 -12.37 11.86 8.75
N GLY A 343 -13.35 10.99 8.97
CA GLY A 343 -14.72 11.30 9.35
C GLY A 343 -15.55 10.02 9.48
N GLU A 344 -16.80 10.13 9.94
CA GLU A 344 -17.69 8.98 10.03
C GLU A 344 -17.99 8.36 8.66
N GLU A 345 -18.15 9.21 7.64
CA GLU A 345 -18.52 8.83 6.27
C GLU A 345 -17.49 9.33 5.25
N ARG A 346 -16.23 9.52 5.68
CA ARG A 346 -15.14 9.95 4.80
C ARG A 346 -13.84 9.21 5.04
N PHE A 347 -13.25 8.77 3.95
CA PHE A 347 -11.87 8.35 3.88
C PHE A 347 -11.06 9.33 3.04
N HIS A 348 -9.84 9.57 3.49
CA HIS A 348 -8.80 10.12 2.67
C HIS A 348 -8.04 8.96 2.06
N VAL A 349 -7.99 8.89 0.72
CA VAL A 349 -7.32 7.81 0.01
C VAL A 349 -6.15 8.40 -0.77
N GLU A 350 -4.95 8.06 -0.35
CA GLU A 350 -3.73 8.30 -1.11
C GLU A 350 -3.44 7.06 -1.95
N ARG A 351 -3.19 7.23 -3.25
CA ARG A 351 -2.77 6.11 -4.08
C ARG A 351 -1.67 6.51 -5.04
N VAL A 352 -0.86 5.52 -5.38
CA VAL A 352 0.18 5.63 -6.40
C VAL A 352 0.05 4.41 -7.31
N MET A 353 -0.37 4.64 -8.54
CA MET A 353 -0.64 3.60 -9.55
C MET A 353 0.51 3.56 -10.55
N ILE A 354 0.99 2.37 -10.88
CA ILE A 354 2.15 2.16 -11.76
C ILE A 354 1.67 2.05 -13.22
N ASP A 355 2.23 2.87 -14.11
CA ASP A 355 1.94 2.82 -15.54
C ASP A 355 2.84 1.78 -16.25
N TYR A 356 2.20 0.75 -16.80
CA TYR A 356 2.86 -0.34 -17.51
C TYR A 356 2.69 -0.29 -19.03
N ARG A 357 2.10 0.76 -19.60
CA ARG A 357 1.74 0.79 -21.05
C ARG A 357 2.93 0.60 -21.99
N ASP A 358 4.11 1.07 -21.59
CA ASP A 358 5.35 0.96 -22.38
C ASP A 358 6.22 -0.24 -21.99
N CYS A 359 5.69 -1.17 -21.19
CA CYS A 359 6.43 -2.30 -20.65
C CYS A 359 5.98 -3.61 -21.34
N PRO A 360 6.84 -4.66 -21.34
CA PRO A 360 6.45 -5.95 -21.91
C PRO A 360 5.14 -6.46 -21.31
N PRO A 361 4.35 -7.24 -22.08
CA PRO A 361 3.14 -7.88 -21.57
C PRO A 361 3.43 -8.64 -20.27
N LEU A 362 2.45 -8.73 -19.37
CA LEU A 362 2.60 -9.44 -18.10
C LEU A 362 3.04 -10.91 -18.27
N GLU A 363 2.75 -11.52 -19.42
CA GLU A 363 3.22 -12.87 -19.79
C GLU A 363 4.75 -12.96 -19.94
N ASP A 364 5.41 -11.82 -20.24
CA ASP A 364 6.85 -11.68 -20.43
C ASP A 364 7.55 -10.97 -19.25
N VAL A 365 6.81 -10.58 -18.20
CA VAL A 365 7.38 -9.93 -17.01
C VAL A 365 8.04 -11.01 -16.11
N PRO A 366 9.34 -10.90 -15.81
CA PRO A 366 10.04 -11.89 -15.01
C PRO A 366 9.61 -11.83 -13.54
N GLU A 367 8.97 -12.91 -13.07
CA GLU A 367 8.55 -13.24 -11.69
C GLU A 367 7.69 -12.17 -10.96
N PRO A 368 6.75 -12.57 -10.06
CA PRO A 368 5.79 -11.66 -9.42
C PRO A 368 6.39 -10.46 -8.69
N ASN A 369 7.66 -10.56 -8.26
CA ASN A 369 8.40 -9.52 -7.52
C ASN A 369 9.75 -9.18 -8.20
N GLY A 370 9.95 -9.60 -9.45
CA GLY A 370 11.19 -9.33 -10.18
C GLY A 370 11.26 -7.87 -10.66
N PRO A 371 12.45 -7.24 -10.70
CA PRO A 371 12.60 -5.93 -11.31
C PRO A 371 12.18 -6.02 -12.78
N VAL A 372 11.22 -5.19 -13.18
CA VAL A 372 10.80 -5.08 -14.58
C VAL A 372 12.04 -4.72 -15.42
N PRO A 373 12.38 -5.51 -16.45
CA PRO A 373 13.58 -5.27 -17.22
C PRO A 373 13.51 -3.88 -17.90
N LEU A 374 14.56 -3.08 -17.72
CA LEU A 374 14.74 -1.79 -18.39
C LEU A 374 14.90 -2.01 -19.91
N PRO A 375 14.34 -1.13 -20.77
CA PRO A 375 13.82 0.20 -20.47
C PRO A 375 12.29 0.25 -20.44
N CYS A 376 11.66 -0.21 -19.35
CA CYS A 376 10.28 0.12 -19.01
C CYS A 376 10.30 1.50 -18.29
N PRO A 377 9.90 2.61 -18.94
CA PRO A 377 9.77 3.88 -18.24
C PRO A 377 8.58 3.78 -17.27
N ILE A 378 8.88 3.67 -15.98
CA ILE A 378 7.85 3.58 -14.95
C ILE A 378 7.42 5.00 -14.58
N PHE A 379 6.26 5.41 -15.09
CA PHE A 379 5.53 6.55 -14.56
C PHE A 379 4.59 6.06 -13.45
N ALA A 380 4.25 6.94 -12.51
CA ALA A 380 3.16 6.68 -11.59
C ALA A 380 2.18 7.83 -11.56
N LEU A 381 0.90 7.48 -11.48
CA LEU A 381 -0.14 8.43 -11.14
C LEU A 381 -0.25 8.45 -9.63
N SER A 382 0.06 9.60 -9.04
CA SER A 382 -0.20 9.84 -7.63
C SER A 382 -1.31 10.82 -7.44
N GLU A 383 -2.27 10.41 -6.63
CA GLU A 383 -3.43 11.23 -6.36
C GLU A 383 -3.92 10.99 -4.95
N ARG A 384 -4.71 11.97 -4.53
CA ARG A 384 -5.36 12.05 -3.25
C ARG A 384 -6.83 12.29 -3.49
N LEU A 385 -7.65 11.39 -2.99
CA LEU A 385 -9.08 11.37 -3.26
C LEU A 385 -9.84 11.29 -1.93
N GLU A 386 -10.94 12.02 -1.83
CA GLU A 386 -11.89 11.80 -0.75
C GLU A 386 -12.91 10.74 -1.17
N TYR A 387 -12.97 9.67 -0.38
CA TYR A 387 -13.92 8.58 -0.56
C TYR A 387 -15.08 8.77 0.42
N PHE A 388 -16.29 8.55 -0.08
CA PHE A 388 -17.55 8.70 0.66
C PHE A 388 -18.20 7.34 0.82
N GLN A 389 -18.87 7.14 1.96
CA GLN A 389 -19.57 5.89 2.23
C GLN A 389 -20.74 5.73 1.25
N LEU A 390 -20.76 4.61 0.52
CA LEU A 390 -21.83 4.24 -0.41
C LEU A 390 -22.85 3.32 0.27
N SER A 391 -22.34 2.33 1.00
CA SER A 391 -23.15 1.33 1.69
C SER A 391 -22.60 1.11 3.10
N ARG A 392 -23.46 0.58 3.97
CA ARG A 392 -23.06 0.13 5.30
C ARG A 392 -23.72 -1.22 5.55
N LEU A 393 -22.92 -2.19 6.01
CA LEU A 393 -23.42 -3.54 6.27
C LEU A 393 -24.40 -3.53 7.44
N ALA A 394 -25.55 -4.17 7.26
CA ALA A 394 -26.42 -4.52 8.37
C ALA A 394 -25.65 -5.36 9.39
N GLY A 395 -25.87 -5.07 10.67
CA GLY A 395 -25.19 -5.71 11.78
C GLY A 395 -23.80 -5.15 12.09
N SER A 396 -23.23 -4.26 11.26
CA SER A 396 -21.97 -3.56 11.59
C SER A 396 -22.11 -2.52 12.70
N ARG A 397 -23.35 -2.13 13.01
CA ARG A 397 -23.74 -1.29 14.15
C ARG A 397 -25.08 -1.76 14.72
N CYS A 398 -25.30 -1.51 16.01
CA CYS A 398 -26.52 -1.92 16.71
C CYS A 398 -27.78 -1.16 16.30
N ASP A 399 -27.63 0.03 15.73
CA ASP A 399 -28.74 0.84 15.20
C ASP A 399 -29.11 0.47 13.75
N GLN A 400 -28.38 -0.46 13.12
CA GLN A 400 -28.56 -0.86 11.73
C GLN A 400 -28.43 -2.37 11.59
N THR A 401 -29.50 -3.12 11.87
CA THR A 401 -29.54 -4.60 11.80
C THR A 401 -30.58 -5.10 10.81
N HIS A 402 -30.42 -6.34 10.31
CA HIS A 402 -31.42 -7.00 9.46
C HIS A 402 -31.33 -8.53 9.61
N ASP A 403 -32.45 -9.25 9.45
CA ASP A 403 -32.52 -10.72 9.61
C ASP A 403 -31.59 -11.49 8.64
N PHE A 404 -31.27 -10.88 7.50
CA PHE A 404 -30.43 -11.47 6.45
C PHE A 404 -28.97 -11.00 6.48
N GLN A 405 -28.56 -10.25 7.51
CA GLN A 405 -27.21 -9.67 7.57
C GLN A 405 -26.09 -10.71 7.49
N ALA A 406 -26.35 -11.94 7.94
CA ALA A 406 -25.42 -13.07 7.88
C ALA A 406 -25.03 -13.49 6.45
N LEU A 407 -25.79 -13.08 5.42
CA LEU A 407 -25.41 -13.32 4.03
C LEU A 407 -24.26 -12.43 3.55
N SER A 408 -24.01 -11.31 4.23
CA SER A 408 -22.89 -10.43 3.89
C SER A 408 -21.56 -11.19 4.00
N GLY A 409 -20.61 -10.86 3.15
CA GLY A 409 -19.27 -11.44 3.17
C GLY A 409 -18.69 -11.72 1.80
N ALA A 410 -17.50 -12.33 1.81
CA ALA A 410 -16.81 -12.76 0.61
C ALA A 410 -17.16 -14.23 0.29
N TRP A 411 -17.36 -14.51 -1.00
CA TRP A 411 -17.73 -15.83 -1.52
C TRP A 411 -16.85 -16.15 -2.74
N PHE A 412 -16.61 -17.43 -2.99
CA PHE A 412 -15.74 -17.85 -4.09
C PHE A 412 -16.22 -19.15 -4.73
N ASN A 413 -15.67 -19.44 -5.92
CA ASN A 413 -15.86 -20.73 -6.58
C ASN A 413 -14.84 -21.75 -6.02
N PRO A 414 -15.28 -22.81 -5.32
CA PRO A 414 -14.37 -23.80 -4.74
C PRO A 414 -13.66 -24.65 -5.79
N GLU A 415 -14.20 -24.73 -7.01
CA GLU A 415 -13.63 -25.51 -8.10
C GLU A 415 -12.61 -24.71 -8.91
N LYS A 416 -12.63 -23.37 -8.85
CA LYS A 416 -11.84 -22.48 -9.71
C LYS A 416 -11.41 -21.20 -8.98
N SER A 417 -10.10 -21.04 -8.77
CA SER A 417 -9.55 -19.84 -8.13
C SER A 417 -9.67 -18.60 -9.02
N GLY A 418 -9.83 -17.43 -8.39
CA GLY A 418 -9.73 -16.13 -9.07
C GLY A 418 -11.07 -15.47 -9.41
N GLU A 419 -12.19 -16.12 -9.11
CA GLU A 419 -13.54 -15.58 -9.25
C GLU A 419 -14.26 -15.62 -7.90
N GLY A 420 -15.10 -14.62 -7.64
CA GLY A 420 -15.84 -14.56 -6.38
C GLY A 420 -16.74 -13.34 -6.26
N PHE A 421 -17.44 -13.26 -5.13
CA PHE A 421 -18.41 -12.21 -4.86
C PHE A 421 -18.09 -11.51 -3.53
N SER A 422 -18.29 -10.20 -3.48
CA SER A 422 -18.51 -9.48 -2.23
C SER A 422 -19.99 -9.15 -2.14
N ILE A 423 -20.65 -9.63 -1.08
CA ILE A 423 -22.08 -9.44 -0.85
C ILE A 423 -22.25 -8.55 0.37
N GLU A 424 -23.04 -7.50 0.23
CA GLU A 424 -23.29 -6.52 1.29
C GLU A 424 -24.79 -6.37 1.50
N VAL A 425 -25.32 -6.93 2.59
CA VAL A 425 -26.71 -6.76 2.99
C VAL A 425 -26.85 -5.47 3.81
N MET A 426 -27.78 -4.61 3.42
CA MET A 426 -28.06 -3.33 4.08
C MET A 426 -29.29 -3.43 5.00
N ALA A 427 -29.44 -2.46 5.89
CA ALA A 427 -30.52 -2.46 6.90
C ALA A 427 -31.94 -2.37 6.32
N ASP A 428 -32.08 -1.98 5.05
CA ASP A 428 -33.35 -1.97 4.32
C ASP A 428 -33.72 -3.33 3.71
N GLY A 429 -32.89 -4.35 3.90
CA GLY A 429 -33.09 -5.71 3.38
C GLY A 429 -32.66 -5.90 1.93
N SER A 430 -32.09 -4.87 1.29
CA SER A 430 -31.45 -5.00 0.00
C SER A 430 -29.99 -5.44 0.12
N ALA A 431 -29.49 -6.08 -0.93
CA ALA A 431 -28.10 -6.50 -1.03
C ALA A 431 -27.44 -5.88 -2.27
N VAL A 432 -26.23 -5.39 -2.09
CA VAL A 432 -25.31 -5.07 -3.18
C VAL A 432 -24.40 -6.26 -3.39
N VAL A 433 -24.21 -6.67 -4.64
CA VAL A 433 -23.35 -7.77 -5.05
C VAL A 433 -22.31 -7.24 -6.02
N TYR A 434 -21.04 -7.37 -5.63
CA TYR A 434 -19.90 -7.19 -6.50
C TYR A 434 -19.43 -8.57 -6.96
N TRP A 435 -19.39 -8.82 -8.26
CA TRP A 435 -18.86 -10.05 -8.83
C TRP A 435 -17.53 -9.76 -9.50
N TYR A 436 -16.46 -10.41 -9.04
CA TYR A 436 -15.11 -10.34 -9.59
C TYR A 436 -14.85 -11.59 -10.45
N THR A 437 -14.47 -11.37 -11.72
CA THR A 437 -14.20 -12.42 -12.71
C THR A 437 -13.22 -11.91 -13.77
N TYR A 438 -13.22 -12.51 -14.95
CA TYR A 438 -12.36 -12.19 -16.09
C TYR A 438 -13.17 -12.03 -17.37
N GLN A 439 -12.60 -11.34 -18.35
CA GLN A 439 -13.19 -11.20 -19.68
C GLN A 439 -13.16 -12.55 -20.44
N PRO A 440 -14.19 -12.86 -21.25
CA PRO A 440 -14.30 -14.13 -21.97
C PRO A 440 -13.49 -14.18 -23.27
N ASP A 441 -12.73 -13.13 -23.59
CA ASP A 441 -11.96 -12.96 -24.83
C ASP A 441 -10.59 -13.69 -24.80
N GLY A 442 -10.27 -14.36 -23.70
CA GLY A 442 -8.98 -15.02 -23.52
C GLY A 442 -7.82 -14.04 -23.33
N SER A 443 -8.08 -12.78 -22.97
CA SER A 443 -7.03 -11.78 -22.71
C SER A 443 -6.43 -11.87 -21.31
N GLY A 444 -7.01 -12.69 -20.42
CA GLY A 444 -6.61 -12.73 -19.02
C GLY A 444 -7.12 -11.55 -18.18
N ARG A 445 -7.81 -10.57 -18.80
CA ARG A 445 -8.15 -9.30 -18.15
C ARG A 445 -9.24 -9.47 -17.11
N GLN A 446 -9.05 -8.82 -15.97
CA GLN A 446 -10.04 -8.75 -14.91
C GLN A 446 -11.32 -8.06 -15.40
N ALA A 447 -12.43 -8.50 -14.85
CA ALA A 447 -13.72 -7.86 -15.01
C ALA A 447 -14.45 -7.81 -13.66
N TRP A 448 -15.26 -6.78 -13.45
CA TRP A 448 -16.15 -6.73 -12.30
C TRP A 448 -17.52 -6.18 -12.68
N MET A 449 -18.54 -6.71 -12.00
CA MET A 449 -19.93 -6.32 -12.18
C MET A 449 -20.55 -5.98 -10.84
N ILE A 450 -21.49 -5.04 -10.84
CA ILE A 450 -22.24 -4.63 -9.66
C ILE A 450 -23.73 -4.82 -9.90
N GLY A 451 -24.45 -5.25 -8.89
CA GLY A 451 -25.91 -5.27 -8.93
C GLY A 451 -26.50 -5.11 -7.55
N GLN A 452 -27.74 -4.62 -7.51
CA GLN A 452 -28.50 -4.46 -6.28
C GLN A 452 -29.88 -5.10 -6.43
N ALA A 453 -30.31 -5.83 -5.41
CA ALA A 453 -31.65 -6.41 -5.34
C ALA A 453 -32.05 -6.69 -3.89
N PRO A 454 -33.36 -6.75 -3.58
CA PRO A 454 -33.81 -7.24 -2.28
C PRO A 454 -33.36 -8.69 -2.05
N VAL A 455 -33.02 -9.01 -0.80
CA VAL A 455 -32.90 -10.41 -0.37
C VAL A 455 -34.32 -10.97 -0.19
N GLN A 456 -34.57 -12.15 -0.75
CA GLN A 456 -35.91 -12.73 -0.76
C GLN A 456 -35.89 -14.26 -0.73
N MET A 457 -37.02 -14.84 -0.31
CA MET A 457 -37.25 -16.28 -0.48
C MET A 457 -37.47 -16.60 -1.96
N LEU A 458 -36.68 -17.51 -2.52
CA LEU A 458 -36.79 -17.97 -3.90
C LEU A 458 -37.68 -19.22 -3.95
N LEU A 459 -38.97 -19.02 -4.26
CA LEU A 459 -39.97 -20.09 -4.28
C LEU A 459 -39.88 -21.04 -5.50
N THR A 460 -39.04 -20.74 -6.49
CA THR A 460 -38.94 -21.52 -7.73
C THR A 460 -37.53 -21.43 -8.36
N MET A 461 -36.67 -22.40 -8.06
CA MET A 461 -35.62 -22.84 -8.99
C MET A 461 -36.02 -24.21 -9.55
N PRO A 462 -35.56 -24.61 -10.75
CA PRO A 462 -35.61 -26.02 -11.13
C PRO A 462 -34.79 -26.79 -10.10
N VAL A 463 -35.46 -27.69 -9.39
CA VAL A 463 -34.87 -28.62 -8.42
C VAL A 463 -33.79 -29.42 -9.13
N ILE A 464 -32.51 -29.20 -8.80
CA ILE A 464 -31.46 -30.18 -9.07
C ILE A 464 -31.34 -31.06 -7.83
N GLY A 465 -32.05 -32.19 -7.85
CA GLY A 465 -31.89 -33.29 -6.89
C GLY A 465 -33.09 -33.53 -5.96
N PRO A 466 -33.47 -34.79 -5.71
CA PRO A 466 -34.70 -35.16 -4.99
C PRO A 466 -34.72 -34.87 -3.48
N ASP A 467 -33.67 -34.25 -2.91
CA ASP A 467 -33.49 -34.13 -1.45
C ASP A 467 -33.28 -32.68 -0.94
N SER A 468 -33.70 -31.63 -1.67
CA SER A 468 -33.52 -30.24 -1.20
C SER A 468 -34.66 -29.80 -0.24
N PRO A 469 -34.36 -29.41 1.01
CA PRO A 469 -35.38 -29.05 1.99
C PRO A 469 -35.69 -27.54 1.95
N GLY A 470 -36.92 -27.18 1.56
CA GLY A 470 -37.50 -25.86 1.83
C GLY A 470 -37.19 -24.73 0.84
N PRO A 471 -37.80 -23.54 1.03
CA PRO A 471 -37.57 -22.39 0.17
C PRO A 471 -36.19 -21.79 0.43
N ASP A 472 -35.35 -21.70 -0.60
CA ASP A 472 -34.00 -21.17 -0.47
C ASP A 472 -34.00 -19.63 -0.38
N LEU A 473 -33.20 -19.08 0.54
CA LEU A 473 -32.95 -17.65 0.61
C LEU A 473 -32.03 -17.26 -0.56
N GLY A 474 -32.31 -16.14 -1.22
CA GLY A 474 -31.48 -15.73 -2.33
C GLY A 474 -31.67 -14.30 -2.81
N ILE A 475 -30.87 -13.96 -3.81
CA ILE A 475 -30.79 -12.63 -4.42
C ILE A 475 -30.99 -12.81 -5.92
N ARG A 476 -31.96 -12.10 -6.50
CA ARG A 476 -32.22 -12.12 -7.95
C ARG A 476 -32.04 -10.73 -8.54
N ILE A 477 -30.91 -10.52 -9.19
CA ILE A 477 -30.58 -9.27 -9.88
C ILE A 477 -30.96 -9.43 -11.35
N SER A 478 -31.90 -8.62 -11.82
CA SER A 478 -32.40 -8.71 -13.20
C SER A 478 -31.49 -8.02 -14.22
N SER A 479 -30.66 -7.09 -13.76
CA SER A 479 -29.67 -6.35 -14.54
C SER A 479 -28.46 -6.05 -13.66
N MET A 480 -27.43 -6.87 -13.79
CA MET A 480 -26.08 -6.59 -13.34
C MET A 480 -25.49 -5.54 -14.27
N LEU A 481 -24.78 -4.58 -13.72
CA LEU A 481 -24.14 -3.51 -14.44
C LEU A 481 -22.64 -3.76 -14.49
N MET A 482 -22.07 -3.70 -15.68
CA MET A 482 -20.63 -3.74 -15.88
C MET A 482 -20.17 -2.33 -16.24
N PRO A 483 -19.33 -1.70 -15.40
CA PRO A 483 -18.77 -0.40 -15.70
C PRO A 483 -17.70 -0.49 -16.77
N VAL A 484 -17.80 0.37 -17.76
CA VAL A 484 -16.83 0.48 -18.84
C VAL A 484 -16.34 1.92 -18.90
N GLU A 485 -15.03 2.05 -19.06
CA GLU A 485 -14.35 3.32 -19.11
C GLU A 485 -13.36 3.28 -20.27
N GLU A 486 -13.30 4.34 -21.08
CA GLU A 486 -12.35 4.43 -22.20
C GLU A 486 -11.14 5.30 -21.84
N ARG A 487 -11.14 5.98 -20.70
CA ARG A 487 -10.08 6.93 -20.30
C ARG A 487 -9.68 6.80 -18.83
N TYR A 488 -8.40 6.97 -18.56
CA TYR A 488 -7.85 6.96 -17.20
C TYR A 488 -6.87 8.11 -16.96
N GLY A 489 -6.63 8.43 -15.70
CA GLY A 489 -5.68 9.47 -15.29
C GLY A 489 -6.25 10.86 -15.48
N THR A 490 -5.46 11.79 -16.02
CA THR A 490 -5.83 13.21 -16.17
C THR A 490 -6.89 13.46 -17.26
N SER A 491 -7.15 12.47 -18.12
CA SER A 491 -8.17 12.55 -19.17
C SER A 491 -9.52 11.94 -18.75
N TYR A 492 -9.63 11.45 -17.53
CA TYR A 492 -10.86 10.88 -16.97
C TYR A 492 -11.92 11.96 -16.73
N ASP A 493 -13.17 11.66 -17.06
CA ASP A 493 -14.33 12.51 -16.79
C ASP A 493 -15.46 11.67 -16.19
N ALA A 494 -15.78 11.92 -14.91
CA ALA A 494 -16.82 11.22 -14.17
C ALA A 494 -18.22 11.29 -14.81
N ARG A 495 -18.44 12.23 -15.75
CA ARG A 495 -19.70 12.42 -16.48
C ARG A 495 -19.82 11.54 -17.72
N GLU A 496 -18.70 11.01 -18.23
CA GLU A 496 -18.65 10.13 -19.40
C GLU A 496 -18.72 8.64 -19.01
N PHE A 497 -18.72 8.34 -17.70
CA PHE A 497 -18.80 7.00 -17.15
C PHE A 497 -20.04 6.22 -17.61
N GLU A 498 -19.85 5.03 -18.18
CA GLU A 498 -20.92 4.21 -18.72
C GLU A 498 -21.10 2.90 -17.93
N LEU A 499 -22.36 2.55 -17.69
CA LEU A 499 -22.78 1.27 -17.12
C LEU A 499 -23.51 0.47 -18.17
N VAL A 500 -22.92 -0.68 -18.56
CA VAL A 500 -23.53 -1.61 -19.51
C VAL A 500 -24.35 -2.65 -18.76
N ASP A 501 -25.55 -2.92 -19.25
CA ASP A 501 -26.39 -4.01 -18.75
C ASP A 501 -25.77 -5.37 -19.12
N TRP A 502 -25.05 -5.96 -18.17
CA TRP A 502 -24.32 -7.21 -18.32
C TRP A 502 -25.25 -8.41 -18.41
N GLY A 503 -26.38 -8.40 -17.70
CA GLY A 503 -27.35 -9.49 -17.69
C GLY A 503 -27.88 -9.85 -16.30
N LEU A 504 -28.37 -11.07 -16.15
CA LEU A 504 -29.04 -11.54 -14.94
C LEU A 504 -28.08 -12.35 -14.06
N LEU A 505 -28.20 -12.14 -12.75
CA LEU A 505 -27.53 -12.95 -11.72
C LEU A 505 -28.56 -13.46 -10.69
N ARG A 506 -28.43 -14.72 -10.30
CA ARG A 506 -29.17 -15.32 -9.19
C ARG A 506 -28.20 -16.00 -8.25
N LEU A 507 -28.30 -15.66 -6.97
CA LEU A 507 -27.59 -16.30 -5.89
C LEU A 507 -28.60 -17.00 -4.99
N ARG A 508 -28.28 -18.24 -4.62
CA ARG A 508 -29.05 -19.08 -3.71
C ARG A 508 -28.13 -19.55 -2.60
N PHE A 509 -28.58 -19.44 -1.36
CA PHE A 509 -27.79 -19.83 -0.20
C PHE A 509 -28.45 -21.02 0.49
N ASP A 510 -27.64 -22.03 0.80
CA ASP A 510 -28.12 -23.28 1.37
C ASP A 510 -28.27 -23.13 2.89
N ALA A 511 -29.46 -23.44 3.40
CA ALA A 511 -29.74 -23.50 4.83
C ALA A 511 -29.09 -24.74 5.48
N PRO A 512 -28.82 -24.73 6.81
CA PRO A 512 -29.16 -23.67 7.77
C PRO A 512 -28.07 -22.58 7.93
N ASP A 513 -26.82 -22.89 7.61
CA ASP A 513 -25.67 -22.06 8.01
C ASP A 513 -25.33 -20.97 6.99
N PHE A 514 -25.86 -21.08 5.76
CA PHE A 514 -25.58 -20.18 4.65
C PHE A 514 -24.08 -20.05 4.36
N ASP A 515 -23.34 -21.17 4.31
CA ASP A 515 -21.91 -21.19 3.93
C ASP A 515 -21.67 -21.78 2.55
N THR A 516 -22.66 -22.45 1.98
CA THR A 516 -22.65 -22.93 0.61
C THR A 516 -23.81 -22.36 -0.16
N GLY A 517 -23.73 -22.40 -1.47
CA GLY A 517 -24.80 -21.96 -2.33
C GLY A 517 -24.57 -22.30 -3.78
N LEU A 518 -25.42 -21.75 -4.62
CA LEU A 518 -25.33 -21.85 -6.07
C LEU A 518 -25.48 -20.46 -6.68
N VAL A 519 -24.62 -20.16 -7.65
CA VAL A 519 -24.82 -19.03 -8.55
C VAL A 519 -25.32 -19.52 -9.90
N TYR A 520 -26.24 -18.75 -10.48
CA TYR A 520 -26.69 -18.88 -11.85
C TYR A 520 -26.62 -17.52 -12.54
N TRP A 521 -26.13 -17.49 -13.78
CA TRP A 521 -26.09 -16.27 -14.58
C TRP A 521 -26.59 -16.47 -16.01
N GLU A 522 -27.04 -15.36 -16.60
CA GLU A 522 -27.38 -15.25 -18.02
C GLU A 522 -26.91 -13.88 -18.51
N SER A 523 -25.85 -13.86 -19.31
CA SER A 523 -25.28 -12.61 -19.82
C SER A 523 -25.92 -12.18 -21.15
N LYS A 524 -26.05 -10.86 -21.32
CA LYS A 524 -26.38 -10.21 -22.59
C LYS A 524 -25.15 -9.92 -23.45
N ILE A 525 -23.96 -10.01 -22.86
CA ILE A 525 -22.68 -9.74 -23.51
C ILE A 525 -22.14 -11.04 -24.12
N GLU A 526 -21.73 -10.97 -25.38
CA GLU A 526 -21.15 -12.11 -26.09
C GLU A 526 -19.90 -12.65 -25.36
N GLY A 527 -19.76 -13.97 -25.31
CA GLY A 527 -18.65 -14.66 -24.64
C GLY A 527 -18.92 -15.09 -23.20
N TYR A 528 -19.66 -14.30 -22.41
CA TYR A 528 -20.00 -14.67 -21.01
C TYR A 528 -21.06 -15.77 -20.93
N GLY A 529 -21.98 -15.81 -21.90
CA GLY A 529 -23.00 -16.85 -22.01
C GLY A 529 -23.88 -17.00 -20.76
N SER A 530 -24.30 -18.24 -20.48
CA SER A 530 -25.08 -18.60 -19.29
C SER A 530 -24.46 -19.82 -18.62
N GLY A 531 -24.56 -19.90 -17.30
CA GLY A 531 -24.07 -21.05 -16.57
C GLY A 531 -24.44 -21.02 -15.09
N GLU A 532 -23.90 -21.99 -14.37
CA GLU A 532 -24.02 -22.11 -12.92
C GLU A 532 -22.77 -22.79 -12.34
N TYR A 533 -22.47 -22.49 -11.07
CA TYR A 533 -21.44 -23.19 -10.30
C TYR A 533 -21.73 -23.09 -8.79
N PRO A 534 -21.25 -24.03 -7.96
CA PRO A 534 -21.38 -23.94 -6.51
C PRO A 534 -20.52 -22.79 -5.97
N ILE A 535 -21.00 -22.11 -4.94
CA ILE A 535 -20.23 -21.09 -4.22
C ILE A 535 -20.03 -21.51 -2.78
N GLU A 536 -18.86 -21.18 -2.24
CA GLU A 536 -18.53 -21.35 -0.83
C GLU A 536 -18.17 -20.01 -0.22
N ARG A 537 -18.47 -19.86 1.07
CA ARG A 537 -18.14 -18.65 1.81
C ARG A 537 -16.65 -18.63 2.13
N LEU A 538 -16.00 -17.53 1.77
CA LEU A 538 -14.60 -17.25 2.09
C LEU A 538 -14.46 -16.53 3.43
N ALA A 539 -15.31 -15.52 3.69
CA ALA A 539 -15.20 -14.68 4.87
C ALA A 539 -16.55 -14.12 5.32
N ARG A 540 -16.70 -13.91 6.64
CA ARG A 540 -17.86 -13.25 7.27
C ARG A 540 -17.45 -11.92 7.88
N PRO A 541 -18.24 -10.85 7.70
CA PRO A 541 -18.01 -9.61 8.41
C PRO A 541 -18.32 -9.80 9.89
N MET A 542 -17.49 -9.19 10.73
CA MET A 542 -17.72 -9.02 12.15
C MET A 542 -18.99 -8.22 12.37
N LEU A 543 -19.87 -8.75 13.21
CA LEU A 543 -21.07 -8.06 13.66
C LEU A 543 -20.75 -7.25 14.92
N ALA A 544 -21.45 -6.13 15.10
CA ALA A 544 -21.39 -5.36 16.32
C ALA A 544 -21.92 -6.19 17.50
N ASP A 545 -21.20 -6.13 18.61
CA ASP A 545 -21.66 -6.69 19.88
C ASP A 545 -22.73 -5.77 20.48
N CYS A 546 -23.99 -6.20 20.38
CA CYS A 546 -25.15 -5.38 20.71
C CYS A 546 -25.78 -5.85 22.03
N PRO A 547 -25.75 -5.03 23.10
CA PRO A 547 -26.20 -5.43 24.42
C PRO A 547 -27.70 -5.77 24.51
N ASP A 548 -28.51 -5.36 23.52
CA ASP A 548 -29.96 -5.55 23.49
C ASP A 548 -30.45 -6.35 22.26
N ASN A 549 -29.67 -7.33 21.77
CA ASN A 549 -30.16 -8.22 20.71
C ASN A 549 -30.60 -9.59 21.29
N PRO A 550 -31.89 -9.84 21.53
CA PRO A 550 -32.37 -11.14 22.02
C PRO A 550 -32.26 -12.28 20.99
N GLY A 551 -31.62 -12.05 19.83
CA GLY A 551 -31.44 -13.03 18.76
C GLY A 551 -30.01 -13.55 18.56
N ALA A 552 -29.02 -13.13 19.36
CA ALA A 552 -27.64 -13.64 19.24
C ALA A 552 -27.33 -14.79 20.23
N SER A 553 -28.33 -15.63 20.49
CA SER A 553 -28.16 -16.91 21.17
C SER A 553 -29.09 -17.95 20.57
N GLU A 554 -28.63 -18.60 19.49
CA GLU A 554 -28.61 -20.05 19.24
C GLU A 554 -28.32 -20.34 17.76
#